data_AF-N0E5A8-F1
#
_entry.id   AF-N0E5A8-F1
#
_cell.length_a   1.000
_cell.length_b   1.000
_cell.length_c   1.000
_cell.angle_alpha   90.00
_cell.angle_beta   90.00
_cell.angle_gamma   90.00
#
_symmetry.space_group_name_H-M   'P 1'
#
loop_
_entity.id
_entity.type
_entity.pdbx_description
1 polymer ?
#
loop_
_entity_poly.entity_id
_entity_poly.type
_entity_poly.pdbx_seq_one_letter_code
_entity_poly.pdbx_strand_id
1 'polypeptide(L)'
;MRFGDFWRSAMADNIYGARFIMGMCLFWVFPLLLIAIGVMSRKPAIAWWAAVAELGCVLAWAVMLTRHFRSTPGTVVDLTPTVPLIVPAVLMVAGLFASLYSF
;
A
#
# COMPACT_ATOMS: atom_id res chain seq x y z
N MET A 1 10.13 -17.06 7.18
CA MET A 1 9.23 -16.69 8.30
C MET A 1 7.83 -17.17 7.99
N ARG A 2 7.09 -17.70 8.97
CA ARG A 2 5.65 -17.98 8.80
C ARG A 2 4.87 -16.67 8.87
N PHE A 3 3.65 -16.64 8.32
CA PHE A 3 2.79 -15.45 8.33
C PHE A 3 2.50 -14.94 9.76
N GLY A 4 2.40 -15.84 10.75
CA GLY A 4 2.28 -15.45 12.16
C GLY A 4 3.51 -14.77 12.75
N ASP A 5 4.72 -15.13 12.27
CA ASP A 5 5.97 -14.51 12.73
C ASP A 5 6.14 -13.10 12.18
N PHE A 6 5.59 -12.82 10.98
CA PHE A 6 5.55 -11.48 10.39
C PHE A 6 4.78 -10.50 11.28
N TRP A 7 3.55 -10.85 11.66
CA TRP A 7 2.73 -10.00 12.51
C TRP A 7 3.35 -9.80 13.88
N ARG A 8 3.98 -10.83 14.43
CA ARG A 8 4.69 -10.74 15.70
C ARG A 8 5.90 -9.80 15.61
N SER A 9 6.74 -9.93 14.58
CA SER A 9 7.91 -9.06 14.41
C SER A 9 7.52 -7.62 14.08
N ALA A 10 6.54 -7.43 13.20
CA ALA A 10 6.10 -6.10 12.78
C ALA A 10 5.34 -5.33 13.89
N MET A 11 4.62 -6.03 14.77
CA MET A 11 3.87 -5.39 15.87
C MET A 11 4.62 -5.35 17.21
N ALA A 12 5.47 -6.33 17.52
CA ALA A 12 6.12 -6.45 18.83
C ALA A 12 7.58 -5.99 18.85
N ASP A 13 8.35 -6.18 17.77
CA ASP A 13 9.81 -5.94 17.79
C ASP A 13 10.22 -4.56 17.25
N ASN A 14 9.35 -3.86 16.51
CA ASN A 14 9.71 -2.60 15.88
C ASN A 14 8.53 -1.62 15.81
N ILE A 15 8.57 -0.55 16.62
CA ILE A 15 7.56 0.54 16.65
C ILE A 15 7.38 1.17 15.25
N TYR A 16 8.43 1.21 14.44
CA TYR A 16 8.36 1.72 13.07
C TYR A 16 7.62 0.75 12.12
N GLY A 17 7.68 -0.55 12.35
CA GLY A 17 6.95 -1.58 11.60
C GLY A 17 5.44 -1.49 11.81
N ALA A 18 5.00 -1.33 13.05
CA ALA A 18 3.58 -1.18 13.40
C ALA A 18 2.97 0.10 12.78
N ARG A 19 3.71 1.21 12.84
CA ARG A 19 3.31 2.48 12.18
C ARG A 19 3.22 2.33 10.67
N PHE A 20 4.12 1.54 10.08
CA PHE A 20 4.10 1.29 8.64
C PHE A 20 2.88 0.47 8.22
N ILE A 21 2.55 -0.60 8.95
CA ILE A 21 1.36 -1.42 8.69
C ILE A 21 0.10 -0.59 8.87
N MET A 22 -0.03 0.16 9.96
CA MET A 22 -1.20 1.03 10.17
C MET A 22 -1.30 2.12 9.10
N GLY A 23 -0.18 2.70 8.69
CA GLY A 23 -0.12 3.65 7.58
C GLY A 23 -0.60 3.03 6.27
N MET A 24 -0.20 1.80 5.96
CA MET A 24 -0.69 1.09 4.77
C MET A 24 -2.16 0.71 4.88
N CYS A 25 -2.65 0.25 6.03
CA CYS A 25 -4.08 -0.02 6.22
C CYS A 25 -4.92 1.23 5.99
N LEU A 26 -4.52 2.39 6.52
CA LEU A 26 -5.20 3.66 6.26
C LEU A 26 -5.13 4.05 4.78
N PHE A 27 -4.00 3.77 4.13
CA PHE A 27 -3.81 4.11 2.72
C PHE A 27 -4.68 3.25 1.78
N TRP A 28 -5.01 2.00 2.15
CA TRP A 28 -5.92 1.13 1.38
C TRP A 28 -7.39 1.58 1.47
N VAL A 29 -7.79 2.20 2.57
CA VAL A 29 -9.18 2.63 2.76
C VAL A 29 -9.57 3.72 1.76
N PHE A 30 -8.64 4.63 1.43
CA PHE A 30 -8.96 5.80 0.62
C PHE A 30 -9.28 5.48 -0.86
N PRO A 31 -8.48 4.70 -1.61
CA PRO A 31 -8.83 4.26 -2.95
C PRO A 31 -10.11 3.43 -2.98
N LEU A 32 -10.33 2.54 -2.00
CA LEU A 32 -11.58 1.78 -1.89
C LEU A 32 -12.81 2.69 -1.75
N LEU A 33 -12.69 3.77 -0.97
CA LEU A 33 -13.73 4.79 -0.84
C LEU A 33 -14.00 5.49 -2.18
N LEU A 34 -12.95 5.83 -2.94
CA LEU A 34 -13.08 6.44 -4.26
C LEU A 34 -13.71 5.49 -5.29
N ILE A 35 -13.41 4.18 -5.22
CA ILE A 35 -14.09 3.16 -6.02
C ILE A 35 -15.58 3.15 -5.69
N ALA A 36 -15.94 3.11 -4.41
CA ALA A 36 -17.33 3.10 -3.97
C ALA A 36 -18.07 4.36 -4.44
N ILE A 37 -17.46 5.54 -4.32
CA ILE A 37 -18.03 6.81 -4.80
C ILE A 37 -18.19 6.79 -6.33
N GLY A 38 -17.18 6.36 -7.08
CA GLY A 38 -17.26 6.26 -8.54
C GLY A 38 -18.42 5.35 -9.00
N VAL A 39 -18.64 4.23 -8.32
CA VAL A 39 -19.76 3.32 -8.59
C VAL A 39 -21.09 3.96 -8.24
N MET A 40 -21.23 4.52 -7.02
CA MET A 40 -22.48 5.15 -6.57
C MET A 40 -22.87 6.37 -7.40
N SER A 41 -21.89 7.17 -7.82
CA SER A 41 -22.09 8.37 -8.65
C SER A 41 -22.17 8.07 -10.15
N ARG A 42 -22.12 6.80 -10.56
CA ARG A 42 -22.10 6.37 -11.98
C ARG A 42 -20.99 7.04 -12.81
N LYS A 43 -19.85 7.32 -12.18
CA LYS A 43 -18.66 7.91 -12.80
C LYS A 43 -17.58 6.83 -12.89
N PRO A 44 -17.58 6.01 -13.96
CA PRO A 44 -16.67 4.86 -14.07
C PRO A 44 -15.20 5.29 -14.14
N ALA A 45 -14.90 6.50 -14.61
CA ALA A 45 -13.56 7.05 -14.62
C ALA A 45 -12.96 7.15 -13.21
N ILE A 46 -13.73 7.62 -12.21
CA ILE A 46 -13.27 7.69 -10.82
C ILE A 46 -12.95 6.29 -10.30
N ALA A 47 -13.86 5.33 -10.52
CA ALA A 47 -13.67 3.96 -10.06
C ALA A 47 -12.46 3.27 -10.73
N TRP A 48 -12.26 3.50 -12.03
CA TRP A 48 -11.11 2.98 -12.76
C TRP A 48 -9.79 3.51 -12.23
N TRP A 49 -9.67 4.83 -12.08
CA TRP A 49 -8.44 5.46 -11.58
C TRP A 49 -8.15 5.11 -10.12
N ALA A 50 -9.21 4.99 -9.30
CA ALA A 50 -9.08 4.52 -7.93
C ALA A 50 -8.62 3.04 -7.87
N ALA A 51 -9.05 2.18 -8.80
CA ALA A 51 -8.53 0.82 -8.91
C ALA A 51 -7.05 0.78 -9.31
N VAL A 52 -6.59 1.71 -10.17
CA VAL A 52 -5.16 1.86 -10.49
C VAL A 52 -4.36 2.25 -9.25
N ALA A 53 -4.87 3.19 -8.43
CA ALA A 53 -4.23 3.55 -7.17
C ALA A 53 -4.16 2.36 -6.21
N GLU A 54 -5.23 1.57 -6.10
CA GLU A 54 -5.30 0.36 -5.27
C GLU A 54 -4.30 -0.71 -5.72
N LEU A 55 -4.12 -0.91 -7.04
CA LEU A 55 -3.08 -1.79 -7.57
C LEU A 55 -1.68 -1.34 -7.15
N GLY A 56 -1.43 -0.02 -7.14
CA GLY A 56 -0.19 0.55 -6.60
C GLY A 56 0.01 0.20 -5.11
N CYS A 57 -1.03 0.30 -4.29
CA CYS A 57 -1.01 -0.08 -2.88
C CYS A 57 -0.64 -1.56 -2.68
N VAL A 58 -1.25 -2.45 -3.48
CA VAL A 58 -0.99 -3.90 -3.44
C VAL A 58 0.44 -4.21 -3.85
N LEU A 59 0.96 -3.57 -4.91
CA LEU A 59 2.34 -3.74 -5.36
C LEU A 59 3.34 -3.24 -4.32
N ALA A 60 3.08 -2.09 -3.69
CA ALA A 60 3.90 -1.60 -2.58
C ALA A 60 3.94 -2.64 -1.45
N TRP A 61 2.78 -3.18 -1.06
CA TRP A 61 2.67 -4.18 -0.02
C TRP A 61 3.46 -5.45 -0.36
N ALA A 62 3.35 -5.95 -1.59
CA ALA A 62 4.09 -7.11 -2.06
C ALA A 62 5.61 -6.91 -2.04
N VAL A 63 6.10 -5.73 -2.48
CA VAL A 63 7.53 -5.39 -2.45
C VAL A 63 8.05 -5.36 -1.01
N MET A 64 7.28 -4.80 -0.09
CA MET A 64 7.67 -4.71 1.32
C MET A 64 7.67 -6.07 2.01
N LEU A 65 6.64 -6.89 1.79
CA LEU A 65 6.62 -8.27 2.25
C LEU A 65 7.84 -9.04 1.73
N THR A 66 8.14 -8.93 0.44
CA THR A 66 9.29 -9.62 -0.17
C THR A 66 10.61 -9.19 0.45
N ARG A 67 10.79 -7.90 0.72
CA ARG A 67 11.99 -7.37 1.39
C ARG A 67 12.11 -7.88 2.82
N HIS A 68 11.01 -7.88 3.54
CA HIS A 68 10.97 -8.36 4.91
C HIS A 68 11.24 -9.87 4.99
N PHE A 69 10.66 -10.68 4.12
CA PHE A 69 10.92 -12.14 4.08
C PHE A 69 12.36 -12.51 3.71
N ARG A 70 13.11 -11.61 3.04
CA ARG A 70 14.53 -11.79 2.73
C ARG A 70 15.46 -11.39 3.87
N SER A 71 14.95 -10.71 4.89
CA SER A 71 15.74 -10.27 6.04
C SER A 71 15.84 -11.34 7.13
N THR A 72 16.99 -11.38 7.81
CA THR A 72 17.22 -12.29 8.94
C THR A 72 16.35 -11.92 10.14
N PRO A 73 15.80 -12.88 10.90
CA PRO A 73 15.00 -12.60 12.09
C PRO A 73 15.76 -11.71 13.09
N GLY A 74 15.13 -10.63 13.56
CA GLY A 74 15.73 -9.69 14.52
C GLY A 74 16.60 -8.59 13.90
N THR A 75 16.77 -8.57 12.56
CA THR A 75 17.46 -7.45 11.91
C THR A 75 16.49 -6.31 11.60
N VAL A 76 16.91 -5.07 11.88
CA VAL A 76 16.15 -3.87 11.51
C VAL A 76 16.20 -3.75 9.99
N VAL A 77 15.10 -4.11 9.34
CA VAL A 77 14.99 -4.00 7.87
C VAL A 77 14.85 -2.53 7.53
N ASP A 78 15.83 -2.00 6.82
CA ASP A 78 15.71 -0.67 6.24
C ASP A 78 14.65 -0.70 5.13
N LEU A 79 13.49 -0.14 5.43
CA LEU A 79 12.33 -0.05 4.52
C LEU A 79 12.37 1.24 3.70
N THR A 80 13.52 1.91 3.61
CA THR A 80 13.68 3.10 2.78
C THR A 80 13.19 2.86 1.35
N PRO A 81 12.54 3.86 0.73
CA PRO A 81 12.01 3.75 -0.61
C PRO A 81 13.14 3.53 -1.61
N THR A 82 13.30 2.30 -2.02
CA THR A 82 14.23 1.90 -3.08
C THR A 82 13.56 1.94 -4.45
N VAL A 83 14.36 1.83 -5.52
CA VAL A 83 13.90 1.69 -6.91
C VAL A 83 12.62 0.85 -7.12
N PRO A 84 12.43 -0.34 -6.52
CA PRO A 84 11.20 -1.13 -6.70
C PRO A 84 9.92 -0.52 -6.08
N LEU A 85 10.00 0.54 -5.27
CA LEU A 85 8.85 1.27 -4.74
C LEU A 85 8.42 2.46 -5.61
N ILE A 86 9.24 2.83 -6.62
CA ILE A 86 8.91 3.93 -7.53
C ILE A 86 7.66 3.59 -8.35
N VAL A 87 7.57 2.38 -8.91
CA VAL A 87 6.40 1.97 -9.71
C VAL A 87 5.11 1.98 -8.88
N PRO A 88 5.06 1.34 -7.68
CA PRO A 88 3.91 1.47 -6.79
C PRO A 88 3.54 2.93 -6.48
N ALA A 89 4.53 3.76 -6.14
CA ALA A 89 4.30 5.16 -5.80
C ALA A 89 3.71 5.95 -6.97
N VAL A 90 4.21 5.74 -8.20
CA VAL A 90 3.69 6.39 -9.41
C VAL A 90 2.25 5.96 -9.68
N LEU A 91 1.92 4.67 -9.53
CA LEU A 91 0.55 4.17 -9.70
C LEU A 91 -0.41 4.77 -8.67
N MET A 92 0.01 4.86 -7.41
CA MET A 92 -0.77 5.46 -6.32
C MET A 92 -1.03 6.94 -6.60
N VAL A 93 0.02 7.71 -6.92
CA VAL A 93 -0.10 9.16 -7.19
C VAL A 93 -0.92 9.40 -8.46
N ALA A 94 -0.59 8.76 -9.57
CA ALA A 94 -1.29 8.96 -10.83
C ALA A 94 -2.77 8.54 -10.73
N GLY A 95 -3.06 7.39 -10.11
CA GLY A 95 -4.44 6.92 -9.90
C GLY A 95 -5.24 7.87 -9.02
N LEU A 96 -4.66 8.35 -7.91
CA LEU A 96 -5.33 9.30 -7.03
C LEU A 96 -5.61 10.63 -7.74
N PHE A 97 -4.60 11.24 -8.35
CA PHE A 97 -4.79 12.51 -9.06
C PHE A 97 -5.79 12.40 -10.21
N ALA A 98 -5.74 11.32 -11.00
CA ALA A 98 -6.68 11.11 -12.09
C ALA A 98 -8.10 10.81 -11.58
N SER A 99 -8.25 10.13 -10.44
CA SER A 99 -9.57 9.93 -9.81
C SER A 99 -10.17 11.24 -9.30
N LEU A 100 -9.35 12.11 -8.70
CA LEU A 100 -9.76 13.43 -8.21
C LEU A 100 -10.05 14.40 -9.35
N TYR A 101 -9.33 14.32 -10.46
CA TYR A 101 -9.63 15.10 -11.67
C TYR A 101 -10.92 14.65 -12.36
N SER A 102 -11.32 13.39 -12.15
CA SER A 102 -12.54 12.81 -12.71
C SER A 102 -13.79 13.04 -11.82
N PHE A 103 -13.64 13.71 -10.67
CA PHE A 103 -14.75 14.14 -9.82
C PHE A 103 -15.55 15.27 -10.47
#